data_AF-A0A314XWC3-F1
#
_entry.id   AF-A0A314XWC3-F1
#
_cell.length_a   1.000
_cell.length_b   1.000
_cell.length_c   1.000
_cell.angle_alpha   90.00
_cell.angle_beta   90.00
_cell.angle_gamma   90.00
#
_symmetry.space_group_name_H-M   'P 1'
#
loop_
_entity.id
_entity.type
_entity.pdbx_description
1 polymer ?
#
loop_
_entity_poly.entity_id
_entity_poly.type
_entity_poly.pdbx_seq_one_letter_code
_entity_poly.pdbx_strand_id
1 'polypeptide(L)' 'MAEPHAKRPKITRGEDDYMPGSITEIELHNFMTFDDLKCKPGSRLNLVIGPNGSGKSSLVCAIALGLGGEPQFL' A
#
# COMPACT_ATOMS: atom_id res chain seq x y z
N MET A 1 -36.32 -17.23 -11.17
CA MET A 1 -35.68 -17.71 -9.93
C MET A 1 -34.31 -17.04 -9.88
N ALA A 2 -34.04 -16.20 -8.89
CA ALA A 2 -32.76 -15.51 -8.77
C ALA A 2 -31.72 -16.46 -8.14
N GLU A 3 -30.55 -16.59 -8.75
CA GLU A 3 -29.45 -17.40 -8.21
C GLU A 3 -28.99 -16.84 -6.86
N PRO A 4 -28.72 -17.71 -5.86
CA PRO A 4 -28.21 -17.25 -4.57
C PRO A 4 -26.84 -16.60 -4.77
N HIS A 5 -26.70 -15.35 -4.32
CA HIS A 5 -25.40 -14.66 -4.33
C HIS A 5 -24.35 -15.49 -3.58
N ALA A 6 -23.28 -15.85 -4.28
CA ALA A 6 -22.14 -16.54 -3.68
C ALA A 6 -21.62 -15.74 -2.48
N LYS A 7 -21.51 -16.39 -1.32
CA LYS A 7 -20.93 -15.76 -0.13
C LYS A 7 -19.48 -15.40 -0.42
N ARG A 8 -19.09 -14.15 -0.12
CA ARG A 8 -17.68 -13.71 -0.22
C ARG A 8 -16.76 -14.71 0.50
N PRO A 9 -15.66 -15.16 -0.13
CA PRO A 9 -14.69 -16.02 0.53
C PRO A 9 -14.19 -15.39 1.83
N LYS A 10 -14.05 -16.17 2.90
CA LYS A 10 -13.36 -15.72 4.11
C LYS A 10 -11.87 -15.59 3.80
N ILE A 11 -11.37 -14.36 3.77
CA ILE A 11 -9.94 -14.10 3.61
C ILE A 11 -9.26 -14.31 4.96
N THR A 12 -8.32 -15.25 5.03
CA THR A 12 -7.50 -15.54 6.22
C THR A 12 -6.06 -15.10 6.00
N ARG A 13 -5.33 -14.89 7.09
CA ARG A 13 -3.87 -14.62 7.04
C ARG A 13 -3.11 -15.89 6.63
N GLY A 14 -1.97 -15.70 5.96
CA GLY A 14 -1.00 -16.76 5.68
C GLY A 14 -0.21 -17.16 6.92
N GLU A 15 0.65 -18.17 6.77
CA GLU A 15 1.59 -18.58 7.81
C GLU A 15 2.61 -17.48 8.17
N ASP A 16 2.84 -16.56 7.23
CA ASP A 16 3.68 -15.37 7.37
C ASP A 16 2.96 -14.19 8.06
N ASP A 17 1.73 -14.41 8.56
CA ASP A 17 0.84 -13.40 9.14
C ASP A 17 0.34 -12.35 8.14
N TYR A 18 0.73 -12.35 6.86
CA TYR A 18 0.25 -11.38 5.87
C TYR A 18 -1.15 -11.77 5.36
N MET A 19 -1.96 -10.76 4.99
CA MET A 19 -3.22 -10.99 4.29
C MET A 19 -3.00 -10.98 2.77
N PRO A 20 -3.77 -11.75 1.99
CA PRO A 20 -3.79 -11.60 0.54
C PRO A 20 -3.99 -10.13 0.13
N GLY A 21 -3.10 -9.61 -0.72
CA GLY A 21 -3.07 -8.20 -1.14
C GLY A 21 -2.24 -7.27 -0.26
N SER A 22 -1.56 -7.77 0.77
CA SER A 22 -0.66 -6.94 1.58
C SER A 22 0.57 -6.46 0.79
N ILE A 23 0.97 -5.22 1.01
CA ILE A 23 2.23 -4.67 0.47
C ILE A 23 3.39 -5.18 1.35
N THR A 24 4.32 -5.90 0.76
CA THR A 24 5.47 -6.50 1.45
C THR A 24 6.76 -5.71 1.27
N GLU A 25 6.85 -4.89 0.22
CA GLU A 25 8.01 -4.04 -0.09
C GLU A 25 7.57 -2.82 -0.88
N ILE A 26 8.20 -1.68 -0.61
CA ILE A 26 8.05 -0.43 -1.36
C ILE A 26 9.45 0.07 -1.69
N GLU A 27 9.67 0.36 -2.98
CA GLU A 27 10.93 0.92 -3.48
C GLU A 27 10.63 2.12 -4.38
N LEU A 28 11.20 3.27 -4.06
CA LEU A 28 11.03 4.54 -4.79
C LEU A 28 12.38 5.06 -5.26
N HIS A 29 12.43 5.53 -6.50
CA HIS A 29 13.63 6.10 -7.14
C HIS A 29 13.26 7.40 -7.84
N ASN A 30 13.95 8.49 -7.52
CA ASN A 30 13.71 9.83 -8.09
C ASN A 30 12.21 10.22 -8.09
N PHE A 31 11.51 9.98 -6.98
CA PHE A 31 10.07 10.19 -6.87
C PHE A 31 9.75 11.28 -5.84
N MET A 32 9.33 12.45 -6.34
CA MET A 32 9.00 13.63 -5.54
C MET A 32 10.13 14.03 -4.58
N THR A 33 9.95 13.78 -3.28
CA THR A 33 10.91 14.14 -2.21
C THR A 33 11.94 13.04 -1.95
N PHE A 34 11.83 11.88 -2.59
CA PHE A 34 12.74 10.75 -2.39
C PHE A 34 13.68 10.58 -3.57
N ASP A 35 14.99 10.66 -3.31
CA ASP A 35 16.02 10.23 -4.27
C ASP A 35 16.04 8.70 -4.35
N ASP A 36 16.11 8.03 -3.19
CA ASP A 36 16.03 6.58 -3.03
C ASP A 36 15.30 6.28 -1.70
N LEU A 37 14.33 5.37 -1.73
CA LEU A 37 13.68 4.84 -0.54
C LEU A 37 13.40 3.36 -0.74
N LYS A 38 13.83 2.53 0.22
CA LYS A 38 13.45 1.12 0.31
C LYS A 38 12.91 0.79 1.69
N CYS A 39 11.70 0.25 1.77
CA CYS A 39 11.11 -0.18 3.03
C CYS A 39 10.25 -1.44 2.91
N LYS A 40 10.15 -2.18 4.02
CA LYS A 40 9.40 -3.43 4.14
C LYS A 40 8.34 -3.29 5.24
N PRO A 41 7.07 -2.97 4.89
CA PRO A 41 6.00 -2.87 5.86
C PRO A 41 5.75 -4.22 6.56
N GLY A 42 5.41 -4.16 7.85
CA GLY A 42 4.95 -5.33 8.60
C GLY A 42 3.55 -5.78 8.18
N SER A 43 3.16 -6.98 8.61
CA SER A 43 1.88 -7.64 8.26
C SER A 43 0.62 -6.98 8.85
N ARG A 44 0.78 -5.98 9.73
CA ARG A 44 -0.31 -5.38 10.51
C ARG A 44 -0.33 -3.85 10.34
N LEU A 45 -0.50 -3.12 11.43
CA LEU A 45 -0.51 -1.67 11.42
C LEU A 45 0.91 -1.16 11.16
N ASN A 46 1.08 -0.43 10.07
CA ASN A 46 2.28 0.33 9.76
C ASN A 46 1.99 1.81 9.97
N LEU A 47 2.90 2.53 10.62
CA LEU A 47 2.75 3.95 10.89
C LEU A 47 3.90 4.73 10.23
N VAL A 48 3.57 5.66 9.34
CA VAL A 48 4.53 6.55 8.68
C VAL A 48 4.51 7.90 9.40
N ILE A 49 5.62 8.24 10.07
CA ILE A 49 5.78 9.49 10.83
C ILE A 49 6.97 10.29 10.32
N GLY A 50 6.93 11.61 10.52
CA GLY A 50 8.04 12.50 10.20
C GLY A 50 7.64 13.97 10.19
N PRO A 51 8.60 14.90 10.26
CA PRO A 51 8.36 16.35 10.16
C PRO A 51 7.69 16.77 8.85
N ASN A 52 7.18 18.00 8.78
CA ASN A 52 6.66 18.54 7.53
C ASN A 52 7.76 18.58 6.46
N GLY A 53 7.40 18.26 5.21
CA GLY A 53 8.35 18.14 4.11
C GLY A 53 9.13 16.82 4.03
N SER A 54 8.92 15.86 4.94
CA SER A 54 9.65 14.58 4.93
C SER A 54 9.18 13.55 3.88
N GLY A 55 8.34 13.93 2.91
CA GLY A 55 7.86 13.02 1.87
C GLY A 55 6.72 12.05 2.26
N LYS A 56 6.05 12.21 3.41
CA LYS A 56 4.93 11.32 3.82
C LYS A 56 3.81 11.25 2.78
N SER A 57 3.35 12.41 2.28
CA SER A 57 2.34 12.48 1.22
C SER A 57 2.85 11.89 -0.10
N SER A 58 4.15 12.05 -0.39
CA SER A 58 4.80 11.44 -1.54
C SER A 58 4.77 9.92 -1.47
N LEU A 59 5.03 9.33 -0.30
CA LEU A 59 4.93 7.87 -0.12
C LEU A 59 3.50 7.37 -0.34
N VAL A 60 2.49 8.07 0.18
CA VAL A 60 1.07 7.74 -0.04
C VAL A 60 0.71 7.83 -1.53
N CYS A 61 1.18 8.87 -2.21
CA CYS A 61 0.98 9.03 -3.65
C CYS A 61 1.63 7.89 -4.44
N ALA A 62 2.86 7.51 -4.10
CA ALA A 62 3.55 6.39 -4.74
C ALA A 62 2.78 5.08 -4.60
N ILE A 63 2.24 4.78 -3.41
CA ILE A 63 1.40 3.59 -3.17
C ILE A 63 0.14 3.64 -4.04
N ALA A 64 -0.55 4.78 -4.09
CA ALA A 64 -1.76 4.92 -4.88
C ALA A 64 -1.48 4.70 -6.37
N LEU A 65 -0.45 5.35 -6.93
CA LEU A 65 -0.06 5.20 -8.33
C LEU A 65 0.41 3.78 -8.65
N GLY A 66 1.24 3.19 -7.79
CA GLY A 66 1.75 1.82 -7.97
C GLY A 66 0.66 0.76 -7.98
N LEU A 67 -0.48 1.04 -7.34
CA LEU A 67 -1.66 0.15 -7.30
C LEU A 67 -2.77 0.54 -8.30
N GLY A 68 -2.48 1.42 -9.26
CA GLY A 68 -3.39 1.78 -10.34
C GLY A 68 -4.40 2.88 -10.01
N GLY A 69 -4.18 3.65 -8.95
CA GLY A 69 -4.92 4.88 -8.66
C GLY A 69 -4.64 5.96 -9.69
N GLU A 70 -5.65 6.77 -10.00
CA GLU A 70 -5.51 7.89 -10.92
C GLU A 70 -4.82 9.08 -10.24
N PRO A 71 -3.86 9.76 -10.90
CA PRO A 71 -3.32 11.02 -10.43
C PRO A 71 -4.40 12.11 -10.59
N GLN A 72 -5.21 12.34 -9.55
CA GLN A 72 -6.06 13.53 -9.51
C GLN A 72 -5.19 14.73 -9.16
N PHE A 73 -4.59 15.32 -10.20
CA PHE A 73 -3.73 16.51 -10.16
C PHE A 73 -2.50 16.36 -9.24
N LEU A 74 -1.40 15.87 -9.84
CA LEU A 74 -0.05 16.03 -9.30
C LEU A 74 0.42 17.48 -9.46
#